data_AF-A0A5K7XG22-F1
#
_entry.id   AF-A0A5K7XG22-F1
#
_cell.length_a   1.000
_cell.length_b   1.000
_cell.length_c   1.000
_cell.angle_alpha   90.00
_cell.angle_beta   90.00
_cell.angle_gamma   90.00
#
_symmetry.space_group_name_H-M   'P 1'
#
loop_
_entity.id
_entity.type
_entity.pdbx_description
1 polymer ?
#
loop_
_entity_poly.entity_id
_entity_poly.type
_entity_poly.pdbx_seq_one_letter_code
_entity_poly.pdbx_strand_id
1 'polypeptide(L)'
;MTNSCFNTWKWRGAALAWMAAAGVALETHGSTIDRDYRLGDNSALSTENGVANAAVGSGAGSDHGGFTLDHAGLLTTLPTFQDLEPFGAPIYVNVGAGGLARPGAAAGSLGVQFDGVDDNLRGLGLGNPTQGDDPYQDTISYNTLFTRAVQGWVRPTAAAAAGQRQRVVRDTFRFGISIVADAQGANRWALNTDGLTGGLEVVSSAAVPLNQWSHVMHYANGATSALYVNGIAVTAKVGGYYGNGTTTAEKAFVLGADVTSDGDTVTASNYFKGQLDDFQVLVSGNNASQTAGANYGAFNLGVDNQFIAQQGLTIGDVTGDGLIMGNGTGGANDDVKKFIANYRYTQRVNGVVVGDLNTRTQHADLNFDGVTDLRDWYILAKAHVDAGSLDIAALLASQPVPEPSTLALASIGVAAAARMRRRRA
;
A
#
# COMPACT_ATOMS: atom_id res chain seq x y z
N MET A 1 67.84 21.64 -46.89
CA MET A 1 67.85 22.49 -45.69
C MET A 1 66.45 22.50 -45.11
N THR A 2 66.38 22.06 -43.86
CA THR A 2 65.24 21.80 -42.99
C THR A 2 64.46 23.06 -42.59
N ASN A 3 63.13 22.93 -42.43
CA ASN A 3 62.29 23.39 -41.28
C ASN A 3 60.82 23.55 -41.73
N SER A 4 59.91 22.67 -41.28
CA SER A 4 58.97 22.83 -40.15
C SER A 4 57.91 23.92 -40.41
N CYS A 5 56.60 23.70 -40.34
CA CYS A 5 55.86 23.19 -39.19
C CYS A 5 54.51 22.57 -39.60
N PHE A 6 54.24 21.36 -39.11
CA PHE A 6 52.89 20.79 -39.02
C PHE A 6 52.25 21.27 -37.71
N ASN A 7 51.09 21.93 -37.80
CA ASN A 7 50.29 22.33 -36.65
C ASN A 7 49.33 21.18 -36.30
N THR A 8 49.65 20.38 -35.29
CA THR A 8 48.75 19.36 -34.73
C THR A 8 47.75 20.01 -33.79
N TRP A 9 46.50 20.13 -34.24
CA TRP A 9 45.38 20.58 -33.41
C TRP A 9 44.90 19.39 -32.56
N LYS A 10 45.35 19.35 -31.29
CA LYS A 10 44.91 18.36 -30.30
C LYS A 10 43.49 18.71 -29.83
N TRP A 11 42.47 18.04 -30.36
CA TRP A 11 41.17 17.97 -29.71
C TRP A 11 41.27 17.06 -28.49
N ARG A 12 41.43 17.65 -27.31
CA ARG A 12 41.14 16.98 -26.04
C ARG A 12 39.63 16.92 -25.88
N GLY A 13 39.01 15.84 -26.37
CA GLY A 13 37.62 15.51 -26.09
C GLY A 13 37.49 15.03 -24.64
N ALA A 14 37.25 15.94 -23.72
CA ALA A 14 36.67 15.60 -22.43
C ALA A 14 35.16 15.39 -22.66
N ALA A 15 34.76 14.16 -23.00
CA ALA A 15 33.37 13.77 -22.93
C ALA A 15 32.98 13.64 -21.46
N LEU A 16 32.51 14.73 -20.85
CA LEU A 16 31.74 14.65 -19.63
C LEU A 16 30.46 13.88 -19.95
N ALA A 17 30.46 12.59 -19.62
CA ALA A 17 29.23 11.81 -19.54
C ALA A 17 28.41 12.37 -18.37
N TRP A 18 27.49 13.28 -18.68
CA TRP A 18 26.38 13.60 -17.80
C TRP A 18 25.49 12.36 -17.73
N MET A 19 25.78 11.44 -16.82
CA MET A 19 24.73 10.57 -16.30
C MET A 19 23.80 11.49 -15.53
N ALA A 20 22.62 11.74 -16.10
CA ALA A 20 21.49 12.20 -15.31
C ALA A 20 21.16 11.06 -14.32
N ALA A 21 21.86 11.05 -13.18
CA ALA A 21 21.33 10.44 -11.99
C ALA A 21 20.05 11.23 -11.70
N ALA A 22 18.92 10.72 -12.19
CA ALA A 22 17.63 11.09 -11.65
C ALA A 22 17.74 10.75 -10.16
N GLY A 23 18.01 11.77 -9.35
CA GLY A 23 18.15 11.61 -7.92
C GLY A 23 16.88 10.93 -7.46
N VAL A 24 17.02 9.71 -6.95
CA VAL A 24 15.97 9.10 -6.15
C VAL A 24 15.97 9.97 -4.89
N ALA A 25 15.14 11.01 -4.90
CA ALA A 25 14.73 11.62 -3.65
C ALA A 25 14.11 10.45 -2.87
N LEU A 26 14.80 9.97 -1.84
CA LEU A 26 14.12 9.25 -0.78
C LEU A 26 13.16 10.28 -0.21
N GLU A 27 11.94 10.34 -0.73
CA GLU A 27 10.89 11.15 -0.11
C GLU A 27 10.67 10.55 1.27
N THR A 28 11.11 11.27 2.29
CA THR A 28 11.06 10.87 3.70
C THR A 28 9.67 11.03 4.30
N HIS A 29 8.70 11.45 3.50
CA HIS A 29 7.31 11.61 3.92
C HIS A 29 6.50 10.45 3.37
N GLY A 30 6.20 9.49 4.26
CA GLY A 30 5.22 8.44 3.99
C GLY A 30 3.86 9.03 3.62
N SER A 31 2.94 8.17 3.19
CA SER A 31 1.60 8.61 2.84
C SER A 31 0.91 9.30 4.03
N THR A 32 0.01 10.23 3.72
CA THR A 32 -0.81 10.86 4.75
C THR A 32 -1.92 9.88 5.15
N ILE A 33 -2.01 9.60 6.46
CA ILE A 33 -3.18 8.95 7.03
C ILE A 33 -4.34 9.95 6.95
N ASP A 34 -5.33 9.60 6.14
CA ASP A 34 -6.56 10.38 6.02
C ASP A 34 -7.50 10.11 7.18
N ARG A 35 -7.62 8.82 7.56
CA ARG A 35 -8.50 8.34 8.62
C ARG A 35 -7.82 7.23 9.40
N ASP A 36 -7.93 7.29 10.72
CA ASP A 36 -7.35 6.32 11.66
C ASP A 36 -8.45 5.85 12.62
N TYR A 37 -9.24 4.85 12.23
CA TYR A 37 -10.35 4.28 12.99
C TYR A 37 -9.85 3.28 14.05
N ARG A 38 -9.84 3.74 15.31
CA ARG A 38 -9.40 2.95 16.48
C ARG A 38 -10.49 2.11 17.13
N LEU A 39 -11.72 2.18 16.62
CA LEU A 39 -12.80 1.24 16.95
C LEU A 39 -13.06 1.08 18.46
N GLY A 40 -13.07 2.21 19.17
CA GLY A 40 -13.30 2.30 20.62
C GLY A 40 -12.04 2.53 21.45
N ASP A 41 -10.84 2.38 20.86
CA ASP A 41 -9.59 2.72 21.54
C ASP A 41 -9.37 4.23 21.59
N ASN A 42 -9.42 4.76 22.81
CA ASN A 42 -9.26 6.17 23.10
C ASN A 42 -7.80 6.61 22.91
N SER A 43 -7.52 7.42 21.89
CA SER A 43 -6.44 8.42 22.02
C SER A 43 -7.00 9.66 22.66
N ALA A 44 -6.16 10.34 23.46
CA ALA A 44 -6.42 11.54 24.25
C ALA A 44 -7.14 12.74 23.56
N LEU A 45 -7.55 12.61 22.30
CA LEU A 45 -8.22 13.59 21.46
C LEU A 45 -9.70 13.26 21.15
N SER A 46 -10.19 12.03 21.39
CA SER A 46 -11.59 11.67 21.13
C SER A 46 -12.26 10.95 22.31
N THR A 47 -13.48 11.39 22.64
CA THR A 47 -14.23 10.98 23.84
C THR A 47 -15.10 9.75 23.61
N GLU A 48 -14.81 8.92 22.61
CA GLU A 48 -15.48 7.63 22.46
C GLU A 48 -15.02 6.72 23.58
N ASN A 49 -15.71 6.82 24.72
CA ASN A 49 -15.53 5.96 25.87
C ASN A 49 -16.16 4.61 25.56
N GLY A 50 -15.58 3.89 24.59
CA GLY A 50 -15.95 2.53 24.26
C GLY A 50 -15.86 1.65 25.50
N VAL A 51 -16.82 0.76 25.67
CA VAL A 51 -16.84 -0.20 26.77
C VAL A 51 -17.10 -1.57 26.16
N ALA A 52 -16.25 -2.54 26.48
CA ALA A 52 -16.45 -3.91 26.02
C ALA A 52 -17.87 -4.42 26.35
N ASN A 53 -18.53 -5.03 25.36
CA ASN A 53 -19.90 -5.49 25.36
C ASN A 53 -20.98 -4.38 25.36
N ALA A 54 -20.61 -3.13 25.17
CA ALA A 54 -21.56 -2.06 24.86
C ALA A 54 -21.74 -1.91 23.35
N ALA A 55 -22.89 -1.36 22.94
CA ALA A 55 -23.14 -1.02 21.55
C ALA A 55 -22.12 0.03 21.07
N VAL A 56 -21.68 -0.11 19.82
CA VAL A 56 -20.82 0.88 19.17
C VAL A 56 -21.54 2.23 19.10
N GLY A 57 -20.81 3.33 19.35
CA GLY A 57 -21.34 4.68 19.40
C GLY A 57 -22.10 5.04 20.70
N SER A 58 -22.18 4.14 21.69
CA SER A 58 -22.91 4.39 22.94
C SER A 58 -22.09 5.08 24.04
N GLY A 59 -20.85 5.51 23.76
CA GLY A 59 -19.93 6.09 24.73
C GLY A 59 -20.36 7.46 25.25
N ALA A 60 -20.15 7.71 26.56
CA ALA A 60 -20.39 9.03 27.16
C ALA A 60 -19.38 10.05 26.60
N GLY A 61 -19.82 10.94 25.71
CA GLY A 61 -18.94 11.93 25.08
C GLY A 61 -18.99 11.95 23.54
N SER A 62 -19.81 11.11 22.93
CA SER A 62 -20.22 11.26 21.53
C SER A 62 -20.83 12.66 21.33
N ASP A 63 -20.13 13.55 20.63
CA ASP A 63 -20.60 14.91 20.33
C ASP A 63 -21.75 14.90 19.29
N HIS A 64 -21.85 13.81 18.53
CA HIS A 64 -23.01 13.38 17.77
C HIS A 64 -23.48 11.99 18.22
N GLY A 65 -24.49 11.94 19.10
CA GLY A 65 -25.02 10.67 19.60
C GLY A 65 -25.36 9.70 18.47
N GLY A 66 -24.73 8.52 18.49
CA GLY A 66 -24.88 7.49 17.46
C GLY A 66 -23.74 7.39 16.46
N PHE A 67 -22.58 8.02 16.67
CA PHE A 67 -21.38 7.88 15.81
C PHE A 67 -20.17 7.38 16.60
N THR A 68 -19.23 6.72 15.92
CA THR A 68 -17.92 6.36 16.46
C THR A 68 -17.02 7.59 16.47
N LEU A 69 -16.44 7.99 17.61
CA LEU A 69 -15.41 9.05 17.63
C LEU A 69 -14.02 8.43 17.50
N ASP A 70 -13.83 7.62 16.48
CA ASP A 70 -12.69 6.71 16.39
C ASP A 70 -11.57 7.22 15.48
N HIS A 71 -11.68 8.39 14.84
CA HIS A 71 -10.60 8.96 14.03
C HIS A 71 -9.50 9.60 14.90
N ALA A 72 -8.23 9.20 14.73
CA ALA A 72 -7.10 9.91 15.31
C ALA A 72 -6.60 11.02 14.37
N GLY A 73 -7.09 12.24 14.57
CA GLY A 73 -6.64 13.44 13.86
C GLY A 73 -6.47 14.62 14.83
N LEU A 74 -5.49 15.50 14.57
CA LEU A 74 -5.39 16.77 15.28
C LEU A 74 -6.56 17.68 14.89
N LEU A 75 -7.43 17.96 15.87
CA LEU A 75 -8.55 18.92 15.84
C LEU A 75 -8.26 20.27 15.16
N THR A 76 -6.99 20.66 15.06
CA THR A 76 -6.57 21.98 14.59
C THR A 76 -6.13 22.03 13.13
N THR A 77 -6.00 20.89 12.43
CA THR A 77 -5.44 20.83 11.08
C THR A 77 -6.40 20.34 9.99
N LEU A 78 -7.49 19.64 10.31
CA LEU A 78 -8.53 19.26 9.34
C LEU A 78 -9.93 19.39 9.97
N PRO A 79 -10.86 20.18 9.41
CA PRO A 79 -12.18 20.41 10.00
C PRO A 79 -13.22 19.31 9.71
N THR A 80 -12.81 18.10 9.33
CA THR A 80 -13.72 17.08 8.77
C THR A 80 -13.67 15.79 9.57
N PHE A 81 -14.45 15.73 10.64
CA PHE A 81 -14.77 14.47 11.31
C PHE A 81 -15.43 13.54 10.28
N GLN A 82 -14.83 12.36 10.04
CA GLN A 82 -15.38 11.32 9.18
C GLN A 82 -15.64 10.04 9.99
N ASP A 83 -16.27 10.27 11.14
CA ASP A 83 -16.78 9.27 12.06
C ASP A 83 -17.74 8.30 11.36
N LEU A 84 -17.83 7.08 11.87
CA LEU A 84 -18.69 6.04 11.32
C LEU A 84 -19.98 5.90 12.14
N GLU A 85 -21.10 5.82 11.45
CA GLU A 85 -22.40 5.51 12.05
C GLU A 85 -22.57 3.98 12.13
N PRO A 86 -22.88 3.41 13.31
CA PRO A 86 -23.15 1.99 13.47
C PRO A 86 -24.60 1.64 13.12
N PHE A 87 -24.77 0.53 12.41
CA PHE A 87 -26.05 -0.08 12.04
C PHE A 87 -26.03 -1.57 12.41
N GLY A 88 -27.16 -2.16 12.78
CA GLY A 88 -27.27 -3.59 13.17
C GLY A 88 -27.02 -3.90 14.66
N ALA A 89 -26.52 -2.90 15.40
CA ALA A 89 -26.06 -3.02 16.79
C ALA A 89 -24.74 -3.80 17.00
N PRO A 90 -23.67 -3.44 16.27
CA PRO A 90 -22.35 -3.97 16.54
C PRO A 90 -21.92 -3.58 17.95
N ILE A 91 -21.03 -4.37 18.56
CA ILE A 91 -20.57 -4.17 19.93
C ILE A 91 -19.07 -4.02 20.01
N TYR A 92 -18.59 -3.20 20.97
CA TYR A 92 -17.17 -3.23 21.29
C TYR A 92 -16.80 -4.53 21.97
N VAL A 93 -15.60 -5.02 21.74
CA VAL A 93 -15.03 -6.21 22.39
C VAL A 93 -13.60 -5.94 22.79
N ASN A 94 -13.16 -6.52 23.91
CA ASN A 94 -11.76 -6.40 24.34
C ASN A 94 -10.88 -7.30 23.47
N VAL A 95 -10.01 -6.67 22.68
CA VAL A 95 -9.04 -7.30 21.78
C VAL A 95 -7.62 -7.26 22.35
N GLY A 96 -7.45 -6.71 23.55
CA GLY A 96 -6.17 -6.67 24.28
C GLY A 96 -5.91 -7.86 25.21
N ALA A 97 -6.87 -8.78 25.37
CA ALA A 97 -6.77 -9.87 26.35
C ALA A 97 -7.50 -11.16 25.93
N GLY A 98 -7.11 -12.28 26.56
CA GLY A 98 -7.80 -13.57 26.41
C GLY A 98 -7.73 -14.17 25.00
N GLY A 99 -8.74 -14.96 24.63
CA GLY A 99 -8.81 -15.62 23.32
C GLY A 99 -9.07 -14.69 22.12
N LEU A 100 -9.22 -13.39 22.37
CA LEU A 100 -9.38 -12.34 21.37
C LEU A 100 -8.15 -11.43 21.27
N ALA A 101 -7.06 -11.73 21.99
CA ALA A 101 -5.84 -10.92 21.98
C ALA A 101 -5.30 -10.75 20.55
N ARG A 102 -5.40 -9.52 20.04
CA ARG A 102 -4.81 -9.09 18.79
C ARG A 102 -3.30 -8.86 19.00
N PRO A 103 -2.45 -9.30 18.06
CA PRO A 103 -1.03 -8.97 18.12
C PRO A 103 -0.80 -7.46 18.19
N GLY A 104 -0.02 -7.00 19.18
CA GLY A 104 0.33 -5.59 19.36
C GLY A 104 -0.69 -4.75 20.13
N ALA A 105 -1.90 -5.27 20.40
CA ALA A 105 -2.90 -4.55 21.19
C ALA A 105 -2.49 -4.47 22.67
N ALA A 106 -2.72 -3.31 23.30
CA ALA A 106 -2.49 -3.12 24.72
C ALA A 106 -3.59 -3.81 25.55
N ALA A 107 -3.31 -4.13 26.81
CA ALA A 107 -4.34 -4.67 27.69
C ALA A 107 -5.49 -3.67 27.84
N GLY A 108 -6.72 -4.11 27.54
CA GLY A 108 -7.89 -3.24 27.55
C GLY A 108 -8.24 -2.61 26.21
N SER A 109 -7.40 -2.79 25.18
CA SER A 109 -7.73 -2.37 23.82
C SER A 109 -9.06 -2.97 23.36
N LEU A 110 -9.81 -2.18 22.62
CA LEU A 110 -11.11 -2.48 22.06
C LEU A 110 -11.01 -2.62 20.54
N GLY A 111 -11.89 -3.46 20.01
CA GLY A 111 -12.25 -3.46 18.59
C GLY A 111 -13.76 -3.65 18.49
N VAL A 112 -14.26 -3.84 17.27
CA VAL A 112 -15.70 -4.01 17.03
C VAL A 112 -16.01 -5.42 16.56
N GLN A 113 -17.06 -6.01 17.12
CA GLN A 113 -17.63 -7.29 16.70
C GLN A 113 -18.87 -7.09 15.83
N PHE A 114 -18.91 -7.83 14.73
CA PHE A 114 -19.99 -7.91 13.75
C PHE A 114 -20.59 -9.31 13.75
N ASP A 115 -21.92 -9.41 13.72
CA ASP A 115 -22.66 -10.66 13.87
C ASP A 115 -22.90 -11.43 12.56
N GLY A 116 -22.68 -10.78 11.42
CA GLY A 116 -22.87 -11.31 10.07
C GLY A 116 -24.31 -11.25 9.55
N VAL A 117 -25.19 -10.44 10.15
CA VAL A 117 -26.61 -10.35 9.77
C VAL A 117 -26.97 -8.97 9.23
N ASP A 118 -26.71 -7.91 9.98
CA ASP A 118 -26.98 -6.53 9.58
C ASP A 118 -25.96 -5.49 10.12
N ASP A 119 -25.01 -5.95 10.95
CA ASP A 119 -23.94 -5.12 11.50
C ASP A 119 -23.06 -4.46 10.44
N ASN A 120 -22.94 -3.13 10.50
CA ASN A 120 -21.95 -2.37 9.73
C ASN A 120 -21.63 -1.02 10.38
N LEU A 121 -20.49 -0.44 10.02
CA LEU A 121 -20.13 0.94 10.32
C LEU A 121 -20.02 1.71 9.00
N ARG A 122 -20.66 2.87 8.89
CA ARG A 122 -20.74 3.63 7.63
C ARG A 122 -20.35 5.09 7.81
N GLY A 123 -19.54 5.59 6.89
CA GLY A 123 -19.21 7.01 6.78
C GLY A 123 -19.06 7.44 5.32
N LEU A 124 -18.43 8.59 5.12
CA LEU A 124 -18.18 9.14 3.79
C LEU A 124 -17.01 8.42 3.12
N GLY A 125 -17.13 8.08 1.84
CA GLY A 125 -16.07 7.50 1.02
C GLY A 125 -15.02 8.54 0.62
N LEU A 126 -13.88 8.10 0.09
CA LEU A 126 -12.87 8.98 -0.49
C LEU A 126 -13.24 9.47 -1.91
N GLY A 127 -14.43 9.12 -2.40
CA GLY A 127 -14.90 9.49 -3.74
C GLY A 127 -14.04 8.93 -4.88
N ASN A 128 -14.28 9.41 -6.10
CA ASN A 128 -13.58 8.96 -7.30
C ASN A 128 -12.46 9.96 -7.68
N PRO A 129 -11.19 9.53 -7.91
CA PRO A 129 -10.08 10.46 -8.12
C PRO A 129 -10.19 11.26 -9.42
N THR A 130 -11.05 10.84 -10.36
CA THR A 130 -11.27 11.53 -11.63
C THR A 130 -12.36 12.59 -11.57
N GLN A 131 -13.23 12.57 -10.56
CA GLN A 131 -14.48 13.34 -10.55
C GLN A 131 -14.53 14.44 -9.51
N GLY A 132 -13.67 14.44 -8.51
CA GLY A 132 -13.94 15.20 -7.30
C GLY A 132 -14.11 14.30 -6.11
N ASP A 133 -13.74 14.82 -4.94
CA ASP A 133 -14.47 14.47 -3.73
C ASP A 133 -15.90 15.01 -3.84
N ASP A 134 -16.80 14.45 -3.05
CA ASP A 134 -18.20 14.89 -2.95
C ASP A 134 -18.28 16.40 -2.65
N PRO A 135 -19.20 17.17 -3.26
CA PRO A 135 -19.52 18.56 -2.88
C PRO A 135 -19.88 18.81 -1.38
N TYR A 136 -19.88 17.79 -0.52
CA TYR A 136 -20.03 17.94 0.93
C TYR A 136 -18.74 18.36 1.65
N GLN A 137 -17.58 18.30 1.00
CA GLN A 137 -16.31 18.76 1.56
C GLN A 137 -15.65 19.80 0.63
N ASP A 138 -16.04 21.07 0.75
CA ASP A 138 -15.34 22.19 0.11
C ASP A 138 -13.91 22.41 0.67
N THR A 139 -13.45 21.58 1.63
CA THR A 139 -12.21 21.78 2.38
C THR A 139 -11.08 20.80 2.05
N ILE A 140 -11.35 19.64 1.45
CA ILE A 140 -10.33 18.64 1.06
C ILE A 140 -10.63 18.16 -0.36
N SER A 141 -9.58 17.95 -1.16
CA SER A 141 -9.68 17.43 -2.52
C SER A 141 -8.68 16.31 -2.74
N TYR A 142 -9.16 15.11 -3.09
CA TYR A 142 -8.34 13.98 -3.55
C TYR A 142 -8.33 13.84 -5.08
N ASN A 143 -8.70 14.91 -5.80
CA ASN A 143 -8.61 14.96 -7.25
C ASN A 143 -7.23 14.55 -7.74
N THR A 144 -7.21 13.68 -8.76
CA THR A 144 -6.00 13.11 -9.39
C THR A 144 -5.12 12.24 -8.48
N LEU A 145 -5.52 11.99 -7.23
CA LEU A 145 -4.82 11.10 -6.31
C LEU A 145 -5.31 9.66 -6.46
N PHE A 146 -4.64 8.91 -7.33
CA PHE A 146 -4.91 7.51 -7.59
C PHE A 146 -4.25 6.54 -6.60
N THR A 147 -3.34 7.05 -5.75
CA THR A 147 -2.64 6.24 -4.75
C THR A 147 -3.41 6.26 -3.43
N ARG A 148 -3.96 5.10 -3.06
CA ARG A 148 -4.82 4.92 -1.88
C ARG A 148 -4.55 3.58 -1.23
N ALA A 149 -4.69 3.51 0.08
CA ALA A 149 -4.65 2.25 0.82
C ALA A 149 -5.72 2.20 1.91
N VAL A 150 -6.24 1.01 2.18
CA VAL A 150 -6.98 0.70 3.41
C VAL A 150 -6.33 -0.50 4.08
N GLN A 151 -6.13 -0.42 5.38
CA GLN A 151 -5.53 -1.49 6.17
C GLN A 151 -6.20 -1.64 7.53
N GLY A 152 -6.00 -2.78 8.17
CA GLY A 152 -6.43 -3.00 9.54
C GLY A 152 -6.37 -4.48 9.92
N TRP A 153 -6.84 -4.78 11.12
CA TRP A 153 -6.84 -6.13 11.66
C TRP A 153 -8.21 -6.79 11.52
N VAL A 154 -8.21 -8.05 11.07
CA VAL A 154 -9.43 -8.80 10.77
C VAL A 154 -9.35 -10.17 11.43
N ARG A 155 -10.40 -10.53 12.17
CA ARG A 155 -10.57 -11.86 12.77
C ARG A 155 -11.94 -12.44 12.41
N PRO A 156 -12.05 -13.20 11.31
CA PRO A 156 -13.31 -13.81 10.90
C PRO A 156 -13.66 -14.95 11.86
N THR A 157 -14.93 -15.06 12.25
CA THR A 157 -15.41 -16.15 13.13
C THR A 157 -16.26 -17.18 12.40
N ALA A 158 -16.66 -16.88 11.16
CA ALA A 158 -17.39 -17.79 10.30
C ALA A 158 -16.85 -17.76 8.86
N ALA A 159 -17.04 -18.89 8.18
CA ALA A 159 -16.86 -18.98 6.74
C ALA A 159 -17.89 -18.14 5.99
N ALA A 160 -17.54 -17.62 4.81
CA ALA A 160 -18.54 -17.17 3.85
C ALA A 160 -19.39 -18.38 3.45
N ALA A 161 -20.72 -18.18 3.36
CA ALA A 161 -21.60 -19.23 2.86
C ALA A 161 -21.25 -19.56 1.39
N ALA A 162 -21.54 -20.79 0.94
CA ALA A 162 -21.24 -21.19 -0.43
C ALA A 162 -21.93 -20.26 -1.45
N GLY A 163 -21.14 -19.73 -2.39
CA GLY A 163 -21.61 -18.75 -3.39
C GLY A 163 -21.86 -17.34 -2.84
N GLN A 164 -21.57 -17.10 -1.56
CA GLN A 164 -21.64 -15.80 -0.90
C GLN A 164 -20.23 -15.28 -0.59
N ARG A 165 -20.17 -14.01 -0.19
CA ARG A 165 -18.96 -13.34 0.28
C ARG A 165 -19.25 -12.63 1.60
N GLN A 166 -18.20 -12.33 2.37
CA GLN A 166 -18.26 -11.41 3.49
C GLN A 166 -17.40 -10.18 3.16
N ARG A 167 -17.97 -8.98 3.31
CA ARG A 167 -17.29 -7.72 3.02
C ARG A 167 -16.66 -7.16 4.29
N VAL A 168 -15.33 -7.10 4.31
CA VAL A 168 -14.58 -6.56 5.45
C VAL A 168 -14.63 -5.04 5.40
N VAL A 169 -14.25 -4.47 4.26
CA VAL A 169 -14.24 -3.01 4.04
C VAL A 169 -14.53 -2.69 2.59
N ARG A 170 -15.26 -1.59 2.37
CA ARG A 170 -15.59 -1.01 1.07
C ARG A 170 -15.43 0.51 1.15
N ASP A 171 -14.59 1.07 0.31
CA ASP A 171 -14.63 2.48 -0.06
C ASP A 171 -15.27 2.56 -1.44
N THR A 172 -16.50 3.09 -1.49
CA THR A 172 -17.40 2.99 -2.63
C THR A 172 -17.63 1.53 -3.05
N PHE A 173 -18.16 1.30 -4.25
CA PHE A 173 -18.22 -0.06 -4.79
C PHE A 173 -16.88 -0.53 -5.38
N ARG A 174 -15.87 0.35 -5.46
CA ARG A 174 -14.68 0.15 -6.30
C ARG A 174 -13.44 -0.30 -5.54
N PHE A 175 -13.38 -0.19 -4.23
CA PHE A 175 -12.18 -0.47 -3.47
C PHE A 175 -12.52 -1.20 -2.19
N GLY A 176 -11.92 -2.37 -1.95
CA GLY A 176 -12.23 -3.09 -0.72
C GLY A 176 -11.53 -4.42 -0.56
N ILE A 177 -11.86 -5.07 0.56
CA ILE A 177 -11.36 -6.37 0.96
C ILE A 177 -12.55 -7.25 1.31
N SER A 178 -12.49 -8.50 0.87
CA SER A 178 -13.55 -9.48 1.14
C SER A 178 -12.99 -10.87 1.43
N ILE A 179 -13.88 -11.70 1.96
CA ILE A 179 -13.68 -13.13 2.16
C ILE A 179 -14.69 -13.86 1.29
N VAL A 180 -14.19 -14.77 0.46
CA VAL A 180 -14.99 -15.50 -0.52
C VAL A 180 -14.79 -16.99 -0.31
N ALA A 181 -15.88 -17.77 -0.38
CA ALA A 181 -15.76 -19.21 -0.48
C ALA A 181 -15.31 -19.59 -1.90
N ASP A 182 -14.16 -20.25 -2.04
CA ASP A 182 -13.73 -20.78 -3.33
C ASP A 182 -14.66 -21.92 -3.81
N ALA A 183 -14.44 -22.41 -5.03
CA ALA A 183 -15.26 -23.46 -5.62
C ALA A 183 -15.23 -24.78 -4.82
N GLN A 184 -14.27 -24.94 -3.90
CA GLN A 184 -14.12 -26.08 -3.00
C GLN A 184 -14.66 -25.79 -1.59
N GLY A 185 -15.24 -24.60 -1.36
CA GLY A 185 -15.81 -24.17 -0.08
C GLY A 185 -14.79 -23.65 0.93
N ALA A 186 -13.53 -23.47 0.55
CA ALA A 186 -12.52 -22.89 1.42
C ALA A 186 -12.53 -21.35 1.34
N ASN A 187 -12.40 -20.69 2.49
CA ASN A 187 -12.40 -19.23 2.55
C ASN A 187 -11.07 -18.67 2.07
N ARG A 188 -11.15 -17.73 1.14
CA ARG A 188 -10.02 -17.03 0.56
C ARG A 188 -10.16 -15.53 0.73
N TRP A 189 -9.04 -14.86 0.93
CA TRP A 189 -8.97 -13.41 0.84
C TRP A 189 -9.21 -12.98 -0.60
N ALA A 190 -9.95 -11.90 -0.80
CA ALA A 190 -10.20 -11.37 -2.12
C ALA A 190 -10.06 -9.84 -2.16
N LEU A 191 -9.47 -9.40 -3.27
CA LEU A 191 -9.22 -8.01 -3.60
C LEU A 191 -10.40 -7.46 -4.40
N ASN A 192 -11.00 -6.36 -3.96
CA ASN A 192 -12.11 -5.74 -4.68
C ASN A 192 -11.64 -4.48 -5.40
N THR A 193 -11.72 -4.54 -6.73
CA THR A 193 -11.44 -3.42 -7.62
C THR A 193 -12.51 -3.40 -8.73
N ASP A 194 -13.76 -3.18 -8.37
CA ASP A 194 -14.85 -3.31 -9.33
C ASP A 194 -14.88 -2.07 -10.25
N GLY A 195 -14.89 -2.29 -11.56
CA GLY A 195 -15.29 -1.28 -12.56
C GLY A 195 -16.73 -1.50 -12.99
N LEU A 196 -17.39 -0.48 -13.55
CA LEU A 196 -18.82 -0.51 -13.94
C LEU A 196 -19.24 -1.66 -14.88
N THR A 197 -18.31 -2.32 -15.56
CA THR A 197 -18.60 -3.38 -16.52
C THR A 197 -18.28 -4.77 -15.98
N GLY A 198 -18.80 -5.09 -14.79
CA GLY A 198 -18.99 -6.46 -14.33
C GLY A 198 -17.73 -7.31 -14.25
N GLY A 199 -16.94 -7.09 -13.19
CA GLY A 199 -15.78 -7.92 -12.82
C GLY A 199 -14.56 -7.07 -12.45
N LEU A 200 -13.67 -7.47 -11.55
CA LEU A 200 -13.43 -8.79 -10.99
C LEU A 200 -12.85 -8.63 -9.57
N GLU A 201 -13.65 -8.98 -8.57
CA GLU A 201 -13.11 -9.50 -7.32
C GLU A 201 -12.03 -10.54 -7.64
N VAL A 202 -10.79 -10.29 -7.21
CA VAL A 202 -9.68 -11.22 -7.45
C VAL A 202 -9.47 -12.04 -6.20
N VAL A 203 -9.93 -13.29 -6.27
CA VAL A 203 -9.77 -14.26 -5.18
C VAL A 203 -8.32 -14.74 -5.13
N SER A 204 -7.68 -14.60 -3.97
CA SER A 204 -6.33 -15.10 -3.72
C SER A 204 -6.32 -16.61 -3.47
N SER A 205 -5.13 -17.22 -3.49
CA SER A 205 -4.94 -18.59 -2.98
C SER A 205 -4.76 -18.64 -1.45
N ALA A 206 -4.57 -17.49 -0.79
CA ALA A 206 -4.35 -17.42 0.64
C ALA A 206 -5.62 -17.78 1.40
N ALA A 207 -5.50 -18.76 2.29
CA ALA A 207 -6.59 -19.18 3.15
C ALA A 207 -6.89 -18.11 4.21
N VAL A 208 -8.16 -17.98 4.56
CA VAL A 208 -8.60 -17.15 5.68
C VAL A 208 -8.63 -17.99 6.95
N PRO A 209 -7.73 -17.74 7.92
CA PRO A 209 -7.75 -18.48 9.18
C PRO A 209 -8.91 -17.99 10.05
N LEU A 210 -9.88 -18.86 10.31
CA LEU A 210 -10.98 -18.52 11.23
C LEU A 210 -10.46 -18.43 12.67
N ASN A 211 -11.03 -17.50 13.44
CA ASN A 211 -10.72 -17.23 14.84
C ASN A 211 -9.26 -16.80 15.08
N GLN A 212 -8.58 -16.31 14.05
CA GLN A 212 -7.22 -15.78 14.14
C GLN A 212 -7.16 -14.39 13.52
N TRP A 213 -6.38 -13.52 14.13
CA TRP A 213 -6.12 -12.18 13.62
C TRP A 213 -5.20 -12.24 12.41
N SER A 214 -5.58 -11.53 11.36
CA SER A 214 -4.73 -11.23 10.20
C SER A 214 -4.72 -9.73 9.99
N HIS A 215 -3.53 -9.15 9.81
CA HIS A 215 -3.44 -7.79 9.30
C HIS A 215 -3.64 -7.82 7.79
N VAL A 216 -4.50 -6.98 7.26
CA VAL A 216 -4.77 -6.89 5.83
C VAL A 216 -4.50 -5.47 5.33
N MET A 217 -4.08 -5.34 4.08
CA MET A 217 -3.99 -4.06 3.39
C MET A 217 -4.38 -4.22 1.93
N HIS A 218 -5.31 -3.42 1.45
CA HIS A 218 -5.49 -3.19 0.01
C HIS A 218 -4.79 -1.87 -0.35
N TYR A 219 -3.89 -1.93 -1.32
CA TYR A 219 -3.20 -0.80 -1.91
C TYR A 219 -3.56 -0.67 -3.40
N ALA A 220 -3.73 0.55 -3.89
CA ALA A 220 -3.84 0.85 -5.32
C ALA A 220 -3.07 2.13 -5.68
N ASN A 221 -2.53 2.21 -6.91
CA ASN A 221 -1.81 3.39 -7.42
C ASN A 221 -2.20 3.81 -8.85
N GLY A 222 -3.46 3.58 -9.22
CA GLY A 222 -3.99 3.80 -10.57
C GLY A 222 -3.52 2.79 -11.64
N ALA A 223 -2.29 2.28 -11.52
CA ALA A 223 -1.71 1.29 -12.43
C ALA A 223 -1.82 -0.14 -11.91
N THR A 224 -1.77 -0.33 -10.60
CA THR A 224 -1.78 -1.65 -9.94
C THR A 224 -2.63 -1.60 -8.69
N SER A 225 -3.17 -2.76 -8.31
CA SER A 225 -3.77 -3.02 -7.00
C SER A 225 -3.21 -4.31 -6.42
N ALA A 226 -2.99 -4.32 -5.11
CA ALA A 226 -2.49 -5.48 -4.38
C ALA A 226 -3.21 -5.64 -3.04
N LEU A 227 -3.43 -6.90 -2.64
CA LEU A 227 -3.88 -7.26 -1.31
C LEU A 227 -2.73 -7.93 -0.56
N TYR A 228 -2.42 -7.39 0.61
CA TYR A 228 -1.44 -7.92 1.53
C TYR A 228 -2.14 -8.56 2.72
N VAL A 229 -1.63 -9.71 3.18
CA VAL A 229 -2.03 -10.37 4.42
C VAL A 229 -0.77 -10.62 5.23
N ASN A 230 -0.70 -10.07 6.44
CA ASN A 230 0.48 -10.10 7.32
C ASN A 230 1.76 -9.68 6.57
N GLY A 231 1.66 -8.59 5.79
CA GLY A 231 2.77 -8.04 5.01
C GLY A 231 3.13 -8.82 3.74
N ILE A 232 2.45 -9.92 3.41
CA ILE A 232 2.70 -10.73 2.22
C ILE A 232 1.67 -10.45 1.13
N ALA A 233 2.10 -10.20 -0.10
CA ALA A 233 1.19 -9.98 -1.22
C ALA A 233 0.50 -11.31 -1.62
N VAL A 234 -0.82 -11.41 -1.41
CA VAL A 234 -1.57 -12.65 -1.66
C VAL A 234 -2.32 -12.65 -2.99
N THR A 235 -2.62 -11.46 -3.51
CA THR A 235 -3.18 -11.27 -4.85
C THR A 235 -2.87 -9.86 -5.35
N ALA A 236 -2.76 -9.70 -6.66
CA ALA A 236 -2.54 -8.41 -7.30
C ALA A 236 -3.18 -8.40 -8.69
N LYS A 237 -3.34 -7.21 -9.27
CA LYS A 237 -3.80 -7.04 -10.64
C LYS A 237 -3.30 -5.75 -11.27
N VAL A 238 -3.22 -5.79 -12.60
CA VAL A 238 -3.07 -4.58 -13.40
C VAL A 238 -4.39 -3.82 -13.33
N GLY A 239 -4.27 -2.50 -13.22
CA GLY A 239 -5.38 -1.60 -13.08
C GLY A 239 -5.73 -1.33 -11.63
N GLY A 240 -5.82 -0.05 -11.29
CA GLY A 240 -6.11 0.40 -9.93
C GLY A 240 -7.57 0.81 -9.71
N TYR A 241 -7.73 1.71 -8.76
CA TYR A 241 -8.95 2.47 -8.49
C TYR A 241 -9.28 3.38 -9.69
N TYR A 242 -10.00 2.83 -10.68
CA TYR A 242 -10.34 3.53 -11.93
C TYR A 242 -11.63 4.33 -11.78
N GLY A 243 -11.57 5.57 -12.28
CA GLY A 243 -12.68 6.50 -12.23
C GLY A 243 -13.69 6.43 -13.38
N ASN A 244 -13.69 5.38 -14.20
CA ASN A 244 -14.60 5.33 -15.34
C ASN A 244 -15.99 4.85 -14.93
N GLY A 245 -16.74 5.80 -14.38
CA GLY A 245 -18.12 6.03 -14.73
C GLY A 245 -19.05 6.33 -13.55
N THR A 246 -20.30 6.56 -13.93
CA THR A 246 -21.40 7.17 -13.17
C THR A 246 -21.12 8.59 -12.67
N THR A 247 -22.00 9.51 -13.06
CA THR A 247 -22.04 10.93 -12.67
C THR A 247 -22.64 11.15 -11.29
N THR A 248 -22.92 10.08 -10.55
CA THR A 248 -23.43 10.09 -9.19
C THR A 248 -22.26 9.81 -8.27
N ALA A 249 -21.94 10.78 -7.42
CA ALA A 249 -20.92 10.67 -6.40
C ALA A 249 -21.13 9.36 -5.63
N GLU A 250 -20.12 8.50 -5.65
CA GLU A 250 -20.04 7.31 -4.81
C GLU A 250 -19.51 7.76 -3.45
N LYS A 251 -20.24 7.47 -2.37
CA LYS A 251 -20.10 8.21 -1.11
C LYS A 251 -19.93 7.36 0.13
N ALA A 252 -20.07 6.04 0.06
CA ALA A 252 -20.04 5.23 1.27
C ALA A 252 -18.65 4.62 1.49
N PHE A 253 -18.07 4.91 2.65
CA PHE A 253 -17.07 4.06 3.28
C PHE A 253 -17.79 3.16 4.27
N VAL A 254 -17.58 1.85 4.19
CA VAL A 254 -18.31 0.87 5.00
C VAL A 254 -17.35 -0.20 5.53
N LEU A 255 -17.42 -0.45 6.83
CA LEU A 255 -16.84 -1.63 7.48
C LEU A 255 -17.95 -2.64 7.75
N GLY A 256 -17.69 -3.90 7.39
CA GLY A 256 -18.56 -5.02 7.72
C GLY A 256 -19.74 -5.30 6.78
N ALA A 257 -19.94 -4.53 5.70
CA ALA A 257 -21.01 -4.78 4.73
C ALA A 257 -20.64 -4.40 3.28
N ASP A 258 -21.51 -4.80 2.34
CA ASP A 258 -21.40 -4.44 0.93
C ASP A 258 -22.13 -3.14 0.61
N VAL A 259 -21.74 -2.52 -0.49
CA VAL A 259 -22.44 -1.37 -1.06
C VAL A 259 -22.92 -1.71 -2.47
N THR A 260 -24.09 -1.21 -2.85
CA THR A 260 -24.66 -1.34 -4.20
C THR A 260 -23.72 -0.69 -5.22
N SER A 261 -24.00 -0.93 -6.51
CA SER A 261 -23.24 -0.34 -7.62
C SER A 261 -23.38 1.18 -7.75
N ASP A 262 -24.27 1.82 -6.97
CA ASP A 262 -24.31 3.28 -6.85
C ASP A 262 -23.22 3.82 -5.89
N GLY A 263 -22.57 2.93 -5.13
CA GLY A 263 -21.49 3.26 -4.20
C GLY A 263 -21.92 4.04 -2.96
N ASP A 264 -23.21 4.09 -2.67
CA ASP A 264 -23.79 4.82 -1.54
C ASP A 264 -24.69 3.92 -0.67
N THR A 265 -25.50 3.06 -1.28
CA THR A 265 -26.47 2.24 -0.52
C THR A 265 -25.83 0.95 0.02
N VAL A 266 -25.86 0.74 1.33
CA VAL A 266 -25.46 -0.54 1.95
C VAL A 266 -26.46 -1.65 1.54
N THR A 267 -25.95 -2.78 1.04
CA THR A 267 -26.83 -3.90 0.65
C THR A 267 -27.26 -4.70 1.88
N ALA A 268 -28.46 -5.30 1.83
CA ALA A 268 -28.93 -6.26 2.84
C ALA A 268 -28.26 -7.64 2.73
N SER A 269 -26.98 -7.71 2.34
CA SER A 269 -26.25 -8.96 2.10
C SER A 269 -24.74 -8.81 2.29
N ASN A 270 -24.04 -9.95 2.34
CA ASN A 270 -22.58 -10.06 2.44
C ASN A 270 -21.96 -9.41 3.70
N TYR A 271 -22.70 -9.42 4.80
CA TYR A 271 -22.21 -8.92 6.09
C TYR A 271 -21.04 -9.75 6.62
N PHE A 272 -20.08 -9.06 7.22
CA PHE A 272 -18.94 -9.66 7.88
C PHE A 272 -19.34 -10.24 9.24
N LYS A 273 -18.81 -11.42 9.55
CA LYS A 273 -18.98 -12.08 10.85
C LYS A 273 -17.64 -12.27 11.54
N GLY A 274 -17.34 -11.43 12.52
CA GLY A 274 -16.05 -11.48 13.22
C GLY A 274 -15.73 -10.20 13.95
N GLN A 275 -14.44 -9.97 14.18
CA GLN A 275 -13.92 -8.77 14.82
C GLN A 275 -13.03 -7.97 13.86
N LEU A 276 -13.14 -6.64 13.92
CA LEU A 276 -12.27 -5.68 13.24
C LEU A 276 -11.60 -4.79 14.28
N ASP A 277 -10.37 -4.35 14.01
CA ASP A 277 -9.62 -3.43 14.86
C ASP A 277 -8.60 -2.59 14.05
N ASP A 278 -8.25 -1.40 14.52
CA ASP A 278 -7.25 -0.46 13.97
C ASP A 278 -7.30 -0.30 12.44
N PHE A 279 -8.39 0.26 11.92
CA PHE A 279 -8.54 0.49 10.48
C PHE A 279 -8.02 1.85 10.04
N GLN A 280 -7.13 1.88 9.04
CA GLN A 280 -6.60 3.13 8.48
C GLN A 280 -6.93 3.27 7.00
N VAL A 281 -7.20 4.51 6.61
CA VAL A 281 -7.35 4.94 5.22
C VAL A 281 -6.22 5.92 4.92
N LEU A 282 -5.44 5.65 3.87
CA LEU A 282 -4.28 6.43 3.47
C LEU A 282 -4.44 6.95 2.06
N VAL A 283 -3.97 8.17 1.84
CA VAL A 283 -3.91 8.83 0.53
C VAL A 283 -2.49 9.29 0.28
N SER A 284 -2.02 9.16 -0.96
CA SER A 284 -0.67 9.59 -1.35
C SER A 284 -0.68 10.25 -2.73
N GLY A 285 0.31 11.12 -2.93
CA GLY A 285 0.54 11.88 -4.14
C GLY A 285 0.44 13.38 -3.89
N ASN A 286 0.66 14.15 -4.96
CA ASN A 286 0.64 15.59 -4.88
C ASN A 286 -0.37 16.16 -5.88
N ASN A 287 -1.45 16.74 -5.34
CA ASN A 287 -2.45 17.46 -6.11
C ASN A 287 -2.58 18.92 -5.65
N ALA A 288 -1.51 19.50 -5.07
CA ALA A 288 -1.50 20.88 -4.58
C ALA A 288 -1.79 21.96 -5.65
N SER A 289 -1.87 21.56 -6.93
CA SER A 289 -2.33 22.41 -8.03
C SER A 289 -3.87 22.50 -8.15
N GLN A 290 -4.61 21.65 -7.44
CA GLN A 290 -6.07 21.64 -7.40
C GLN A 290 -6.58 22.57 -6.28
N THR A 291 -7.79 23.11 -6.45
CA THR A 291 -8.50 23.80 -5.36
C THR A 291 -8.68 22.83 -4.20
N ALA A 292 -8.31 23.26 -2.98
CA ALA A 292 -8.31 22.42 -1.77
C ALA A 292 -7.42 21.16 -1.85
N GLY A 293 -6.51 21.08 -2.82
CA GLY A 293 -5.51 20.01 -2.93
C GLY A 293 -4.28 20.26 -2.06
N ALA A 294 -3.52 19.20 -1.78
CA ALA A 294 -2.32 19.23 -0.97
C ALA A 294 -1.27 18.22 -1.46
N ASN A 295 -0.12 18.18 -0.79
CA ASN A 295 0.85 17.09 -0.94
C ASN A 295 0.62 16.08 0.19
N TYR A 296 0.22 14.87 -0.17
CA TYR A 296 -0.09 13.76 0.74
C TYR A 296 1.05 12.75 0.86
N GLY A 297 2.27 13.15 0.47
CA GLY A 297 3.47 12.32 0.56
C GLY A 297 3.51 11.18 -0.45
N ALA A 298 4.51 10.32 -0.34
CA ALA A 298 4.72 9.18 -1.21
C ALA A 298 4.47 7.87 -0.45
N PHE A 299 3.75 6.95 -1.09
CA PHE A 299 3.54 5.63 -0.53
C PHE A 299 4.86 4.85 -0.42
N ASN A 300 5.12 4.30 0.74
CA ASN A 300 6.23 3.41 1.05
C ASN A 300 5.71 2.23 1.86
N LEU A 301 5.69 1.04 1.26
CA LEU A 301 5.14 -0.16 1.89
C LEU A 301 5.80 -0.49 3.25
N GLY A 302 7.09 -0.20 3.42
CA GLY A 302 7.82 -0.45 4.66
C GLY A 302 7.43 0.47 5.83
N VAL A 303 6.81 1.61 5.53
CA VAL A 303 6.35 2.60 6.52
C VAL A 303 4.83 2.55 6.65
N ASP A 304 4.13 2.53 5.53
CA ASP A 304 2.68 2.68 5.47
C ASP A 304 1.94 1.38 5.79
N ASN A 305 2.53 0.20 5.59
CA ASN A 305 1.93 -1.06 6.05
C ASN A 305 2.30 -1.32 7.51
N GLN A 306 1.35 -1.18 8.42
CA GLN A 306 1.62 -1.25 9.86
C GLN A 306 2.26 -2.58 10.28
N PHE A 307 1.82 -3.70 9.70
CA PHE A 307 2.41 -5.00 10.01
C PHE A 307 3.88 -5.08 9.61
N ILE A 308 4.24 -4.53 8.44
CA ILE A 308 5.63 -4.49 7.96
C ILE A 308 6.44 -3.50 8.80
N ALA A 309 5.91 -2.32 9.08
CA ALA A 309 6.57 -1.31 9.90
C ALA A 309 6.91 -1.84 11.32
N GLN A 310 6.01 -2.65 11.90
CA GLN A 310 6.21 -3.30 13.20
C GLN A 310 7.31 -4.36 13.20
N GLN A 311 7.77 -4.84 12.05
CA GLN A 311 8.89 -5.78 11.98
C GLN A 311 10.24 -5.14 12.34
N GLY A 312 10.31 -3.80 12.42
CA GLY A 312 11.52 -3.10 12.85
C GLY A 312 12.72 -3.29 11.91
N LEU A 313 12.46 -3.45 10.61
CA LEU A 313 13.49 -3.72 9.62
C LEU A 313 14.44 -2.54 9.48
N THR A 314 15.73 -2.79 9.65
CA THR A 314 16.77 -1.76 9.48
C THR A 314 17.06 -1.56 8.00
N ILE A 315 17.01 -0.32 7.50
CA ILE A 315 17.32 -0.01 6.10
C ILE A 315 18.76 -0.44 5.78
N GLY A 316 18.95 -1.21 4.71
CA GLY A 316 20.25 -1.73 4.30
C GLY A 316 20.63 -3.07 4.95
N ASP A 317 20.07 -3.41 6.11
CA ASP A 317 20.25 -4.73 6.70
C ASP A 317 19.35 -5.74 5.95
N VAL A 318 19.99 -6.58 5.14
CA VAL A 318 19.33 -7.59 4.32
C VAL A 318 19.28 -8.90 5.07
N THR A 319 20.25 -9.18 5.94
CA THR A 319 20.36 -10.44 6.69
C THR A 319 19.51 -10.47 7.96
N GLY A 320 19.15 -9.31 8.49
CA GLY A 320 18.37 -9.13 9.71
C GLY A 320 19.17 -9.34 10.98
N ASP A 321 20.50 -9.23 10.92
CA ASP A 321 21.38 -9.47 12.07
C ASP A 321 21.73 -8.19 12.85
N GLY A 322 21.21 -7.04 12.40
CA GLY A 322 21.43 -5.73 13.01
C GLY A 322 22.72 -5.04 12.59
N LEU A 323 23.50 -5.65 11.68
CA LEU A 323 24.69 -5.05 11.07
C LEU A 323 24.45 -4.84 9.58
N ILE A 324 25.10 -3.84 9.00
CA ILE A 324 25.05 -3.56 7.56
C ILE A 324 26.47 -3.72 7.04
N MET A 325 26.85 -4.95 6.73
CA MET A 325 28.24 -5.33 6.51
C MET A 325 28.41 -6.40 5.43
N GLY A 326 29.66 -6.66 5.08
CA GLY A 326 30.04 -7.69 4.13
C GLY A 326 30.71 -7.12 2.87
N ASN A 327 31.20 -8.01 2.03
CA ASN A 327 31.89 -7.64 0.81
C ASN A 327 31.52 -8.56 -0.36
N GLY A 328 30.46 -9.37 -0.19
CA GLY A 328 30.00 -10.32 -1.21
C GLY A 328 30.64 -11.70 -1.13
N THR A 329 31.63 -11.91 -0.26
CA THR A 329 32.35 -13.19 -0.15
C THR A 329 32.20 -13.88 1.21
N GLY A 330 31.58 -13.20 2.18
CA GLY A 330 31.44 -13.65 3.57
C GLY A 330 30.40 -14.75 3.80
N GLY A 331 30.02 -14.90 5.08
CA GLY A 331 29.11 -15.94 5.58
C GLY A 331 27.63 -15.59 5.43
N ALA A 332 26.81 -16.06 6.39
CA ALA A 332 25.36 -15.79 6.41
C ALA A 332 25.00 -14.33 6.76
N ASN A 333 25.93 -13.60 7.38
CA ASN A 333 25.81 -12.22 7.85
C ASN A 333 26.39 -11.20 6.84
N ASP A 334 26.59 -11.61 5.58
CA ASP A 334 27.11 -10.73 4.53
C ASP A 334 25.93 -10.20 3.70
N ASP A 335 25.51 -8.96 3.96
CA ASP A 335 24.39 -8.31 3.27
C ASP A 335 24.66 -8.16 1.78
N VAL A 336 25.90 -7.81 1.43
CA VAL A 336 26.34 -7.66 0.04
C VAL A 336 26.22 -8.99 -0.70
N LYS A 337 26.60 -10.11 -0.07
CA LYS A 337 26.47 -11.45 -0.64
C LYS A 337 25.00 -11.83 -0.82
N LYS A 338 24.15 -11.56 0.17
CA LYS A 338 22.72 -11.85 0.08
C LYS A 338 22.03 -11.02 -1.01
N PHE A 339 22.43 -9.76 -1.18
CA PHE A 339 21.99 -8.93 -2.30
C PHE A 339 22.42 -9.52 -3.64
N ILE A 340 23.71 -9.83 -3.83
CA ILE A 340 24.23 -10.40 -5.09
C ILE A 340 23.53 -11.71 -5.45
N ALA A 341 23.29 -12.58 -4.46
CA ALA A 341 22.61 -13.85 -4.65
C ALA A 341 21.17 -13.70 -5.16
N ASN A 342 20.54 -12.55 -4.90
CA ASN A 342 19.17 -12.25 -5.33
C ASN A 342 19.11 -11.13 -6.38
N TYR A 343 20.23 -10.67 -6.93
CA TYR A 343 20.22 -9.63 -7.94
C TYR A 343 19.36 -10.03 -9.14
N ARG A 344 18.45 -9.14 -9.55
CA ARG A 344 17.40 -9.35 -10.56
C ARG A 344 16.29 -10.32 -10.17
N TYR A 345 16.17 -10.69 -8.90
CA TYR A 345 14.96 -11.32 -8.40
C TYR A 345 13.76 -10.42 -8.72
N THR A 346 12.64 -11.04 -9.07
CA THR A 346 11.40 -10.32 -9.35
C THR A 346 10.25 -11.13 -8.78
N GLN A 347 9.56 -10.58 -7.79
CA GLN A 347 8.31 -11.14 -7.33
C GLN A 347 7.19 -10.80 -8.31
N ARG A 348 6.37 -11.81 -8.63
CA ARG A 348 5.13 -11.61 -9.39
C ARG A 348 3.97 -12.28 -8.68
N VAL A 349 2.92 -11.51 -8.43
CA VAL A 349 1.65 -12.00 -7.92
C VAL A 349 0.61 -11.78 -9.01
N ASN A 350 -0.03 -12.86 -9.48
CA ASN A 350 -0.96 -12.83 -10.63
C ASN A 350 -0.37 -12.15 -11.88
N GLY A 351 0.95 -12.28 -12.09
CA GLY A 351 1.69 -11.68 -13.20
C GLY A 351 2.12 -10.21 -12.99
N VAL A 352 1.65 -9.56 -11.93
CA VAL A 352 1.99 -8.17 -11.56
C VAL A 352 3.22 -8.15 -10.68
N VAL A 353 4.15 -7.23 -10.96
CA VAL A 353 5.31 -6.99 -10.10
C VAL A 353 4.86 -6.19 -8.89
N VAL A 354 5.06 -6.75 -7.71
CA VAL A 354 4.75 -6.16 -6.40
C VAL A 354 5.82 -6.63 -5.43
N GLY A 355 6.25 -5.77 -4.51
CA GLY A 355 7.11 -6.16 -3.39
C GLY A 355 6.29 -6.43 -2.15
N ASP A 356 6.88 -7.15 -1.20
CA ASP A 356 6.25 -7.53 0.06
C ASP A 356 7.30 -7.79 1.15
N LEU A 357 6.87 -8.24 2.33
CA LEU A 357 7.79 -8.54 3.44
C LEU A 357 8.83 -9.63 3.08
N ASN A 358 8.47 -10.60 2.24
CA ASN A 358 9.40 -11.66 1.82
C ASN A 358 10.42 -11.14 0.80
N THR A 359 10.01 -10.31 -0.17
CA THR A 359 10.99 -9.70 -1.09
C THR A 359 12.04 -8.91 -0.32
N ARG A 360 11.59 -8.16 0.69
CA ARG A 360 12.49 -7.40 1.57
C ARG A 360 13.42 -8.25 2.41
N THR A 361 12.90 -9.27 3.09
CA THR A 361 13.66 -10.04 4.09
C THR A 361 14.43 -11.22 3.49
N GLN A 362 13.98 -11.78 2.37
CA GLN A 362 14.58 -12.96 1.75
C GLN A 362 15.34 -12.63 0.47
N HIS A 363 14.94 -11.57 -0.24
CA HIS A 363 15.44 -11.27 -1.58
C HIS A 363 16.13 -9.92 -1.73
N ALA A 364 16.34 -9.15 -0.66
CA ALA A 364 17.07 -7.88 -0.68
C ALA A 364 16.40 -6.76 -1.51
N ASP A 365 15.08 -6.83 -1.69
CA ASP A 365 14.27 -5.72 -2.23
C ASP A 365 14.06 -4.68 -1.12
N LEU A 366 14.95 -3.69 -1.06
CA LEU A 366 15.02 -2.72 0.04
C LEU A 366 14.01 -1.59 -0.12
N ASN A 367 13.43 -1.40 -1.31
CA ASN A 367 12.43 -0.38 -1.59
C ASN A 367 10.99 -0.94 -1.77
N PHE A 368 10.80 -2.26 -1.65
CA PHE A 368 9.52 -2.95 -1.77
C PHE A 368 8.83 -2.80 -3.12
N ASP A 369 9.59 -2.61 -4.20
CA ASP A 369 9.01 -2.50 -5.55
C ASP A 369 8.85 -3.86 -6.25
N GLY A 370 9.26 -4.94 -5.59
CA GLY A 370 9.17 -6.31 -6.07
C GLY A 370 10.35 -6.76 -6.92
N VAL A 371 11.37 -5.91 -7.11
CA VAL A 371 12.56 -6.20 -7.91
C VAL A 371 13.80 -5.89 -7.11
N THR A 372 14.73 -6.85 -7.04
CA THR A 372 16.05 -6.60 -6.46
C THR A 372 16.98 -6.08 -7.56
N ASP A 373 17.27 -4.79 -7.58
CA ASP A 373 18.10 -4.18 -8.62
C ASP A 373 19.09 -3.11 -8.11
N LEU A 374 19.59 -2.27 -9.02
CA LEU A 374 20.58 -1.23 -8.71
C LEU A 374 20.03 -0.14 -7.77
N ARG A 375 18.72 0.01 -7.68
CA ARG A 375 18.07 0.94 -6.74
C ARG A 375 18.19 0.43 -5.31
N ASP A 376 18.04 -0.87 -5.09
CA ASP A 376 18.28 -1.51 -3.80
C ASP A 376 19.77 -1.51 -3.46
N TRP A 377 20.63 -1.76 -4.45
CA TRP A 377 22.07 -1.61 -4.23
C TRP A 377 22.42 -0.22 -3.73
N TYR A 378 21.85 0.83 -4.31
CA TYR A 378 22.09 2.19 -3.86
C TYR A 378 21.68 2.39 -2.39
N ILE A 379 20.55 1.81 -1.96
CA ILE A 379 20.11 1.86 -0.56
C ILE A 379 21.08 1.11 0.35
N LEU A 380 21.44 -0.13 -0.01
CA LEU A 380 22.40 -0.96 0.72
C LEU A 380 23.75 -0.25 0.85
N ALA A 381 24.35 0.15 -0.26
CA ALA A 381 25.66 0.77 -0.29
C ALA A 381 25.70 2.08 0.49
N LYS A 382 24.62 2.88 0.47
CA LYS A 382 24.53 4.13 1.25
C LYS A 382 24.47 3.87 2.76
N ALA A 383 23.85 2.77 3.19
CA ALA A 383 23.73 2.40 4.59
C ALA A 383 24.92 1.56 5.11
N HIS A 384 25.72 1.00 4.21
CA HIS A 384 26.84 0.12 4.52
C HIS A 384 27.99 0.85 5.23
N VAL A 385 28.58 0.19 6.24
CA VAL A 385 29.65 0.78 7.08
C VAL A 385 30.88 1.23 6.28
N ASP A 386 31.20 0.49 5.20
CA ASP A 386 32.35 0.74 4.32
C ASP A 386 31.93 1.04 2.87
N ALA A 387 30.89 1.86 2.68
CA ALA A 387 30.29 2.18 1.38
C ALA A 387 31.28 2.45 0.23
N GLY A 388 32.40 3.14 0.52
CA GLY A 388 33.41 3.52 -0.48
C GLY A 388 34.28 2.37 -1.00
N SER A 389 34.20 1.18 -0.40
CA SER A 389 35.01 0.01 -0.77
C SER A 389 34.28 -0.99 -1.68
N LEU A 390 32.98 -0.80 -1.90
CA LEU A 390 32.15 -1.73 -2.66
C LEU A 390 32.14 -1.37 -4.16
N ASP A 391 32.70 -2.25 -4.99
CA ASP A 391 32.61 -2.14 -6.46
C ASP A 391 31.55 -3.09 -7.00
N ILE A 392 30.35 -2.57 -7.26
CA ILE A 392 29.24 -3.38 -7.75
C ILE A 392 29.53 -4.03 -9.11
N ALA A 393 30.34 -3.38 -9.97
CA ALA A 393 30.66 -3.92 -11.29
C ALA A 393 31.55 -5.15 -11.17
N ALA A 394 32.53 -5.10 -10.26
CA ALA A 394 33.35 -6.26 -9.92
C ALA A 394 32.52 -7.38 -9.27
N LEU A 395 31.63 -7.02 -8.33
CA LEU A 395 30.79 -7.97 -7.60
C LEU A 395 29.76 -8.69 -8.50
N LEU A 396 29.26 -8.00 -9.52
CA LEU A 396 28.32 -8.54 -10.50
C LEU A 396 28.98 -9.01 -11.80
N ALA A 397 30.32 -9.10 -11.87
CA ALA A 397 31.03 -9.46 -13.10
C ALA A 397 30.65 -10.84 -13.69
N SER A 398 30.08 -11.72 -12.88
CA SER A 398 29.55 -13.03 -13.30
C SER A 398 28.05 -13.03 -13.63
N GLN A 399 27.37 -11.90 -13.42
CA GLN A 399 25.95 -11.72 -13.68
C GLN A 399 25.74 -10.94 -14.98
N PRO A 400 24.75 -11.29 -15.81
CA PRO A 400 24.39 -10.49 -16.96
C PRO A 400 23.83 -9.14 -16.50
N VAL A 401 24.67 -8.11 -16.48
CA VAL A 401 24.27 -6.72 -16.22
C VAL A 401 23.85 -6.10 -17.55
N PRO A 402 22.62 -5.56 -17.68
CA PRO A 402 22.26 -4.75 -18.84
C PRO A 402 23.18 -3.54 -18.90
N GLU A 403 24.14 -3.52 -19.82
CA GLU A 403 25.06 -2.40 -19.90
C GLU A 403 24.29 -1.12 -20.29
N PRO A 404 24.46 -0.01 -19.56
CA PRO A 404 23.81 1.28 -19.87
C PRO A 404 24.09 1.75 -21.31
N SER A 405 25.27 1.38 -21.83
CA SER A 405 25.73 1.66 -23.19
C SER A 405 24.80 1.05 -24.25
N THR A 406 24.25 -0.14 -24.03
CA THR A 406 23.43 -0.85 -25.01
C THR A 406 22.08 -0.16 -25.22
N LEU A 407 21.44 0.31 -24.15
CA LEU A 407 20.19 1.07 -24.22
C LEU A 407 20.40 2.46 -24.82
N ALA A 408 21.50 3.14 -24.47
CA ALA A 408 21.88 4.43 -25.06
C ALA A 408 22.19 4.28 -26.56
N LEU A 409 22.95 3.26 -26.97
CA LEU A 409 23.25 2.98 -28.38
C LEU A 409 22.01 2.59 -29.17
N ALA A 410 21.11 1.80 -28.59
CA ALA A 410 19.85 1.44 -29.24
C ALA A 410 18.94 2.66 -29.46
N SER A 411 18.83 3.54 -28.46
CA SER A 411 18.02 4.78 -28.57
C SER A 411 18.63 5.79 -29.54
N ILE A 412 19.96 5.93 -29.57
CA ILE A 412 20.68 6.68 -30.61
C ILE A 412 20.42 6.07 -31.99
N GLY A 413 20.47 4.74 -32.12
CA GLY A 413 20.18 4.01 -33.36
C GLY A 413 18.76 4.25 -33.88
N VAL A 414 17.76 4.20 -33.00
CA VAL A 414 16.35 4.48 -33.35
C VAL A 414 16.17 5.95 -33.76
N ALA A 415 16.77 6.89 -33.04
CA ALA A 415 16.72 8.32 -33.38
C ALA A 415 17.39 8.61 -34.75
N ALA A 416 18.53 7.97 -35.03
CA ALA A 416 19.21 8.06 -36.31
C ALA A 416 18.36 7.47 -37.45
N ALA A 417 17.74 6.30 -37.24
CA ALA A 417 16.86 5.66 -38.22
C ALA A 417 15.60 6.50 -38.51
N ALA A 418 14.97 7.07 -37.48
CA ALA A 418 13.81 7.96 -37.62
C ALA A 418 14.17 9.24 -38.39
N ARG A 419 15.33 9.83 -38.12
CA ARG A 419 15.85 11.01 -38.83
C ARG A 419 16.17 10.71 -40.30
N MET A 420 16.74 9.54 -40.60
CA MET A 420 16.99 9.11 -41.97
C MET A 420 15.69 8.88 -42.75
N ARG A 421 14.64 8.36 -42.10
CA ARG A 421 13.33 8.14 -42.72
C ARG A 421 12.62 9.45 -43.07
N ARG A 422 12.70 10.48 -42.21
CA ARG A 422 12.17 11.84 -42.48
C ARG A 422 12.90 12.61 -43.58
N ARG A 423 14.11 12.20 -43.96
CA ARG A 423 14.86 12.84 -45.07
C ARG A 423 14.57 12.21 -46.43
N ARG A 424 13.86 11.07 -46.46
CA ARG A 424 13.53 10.33 -47.68
C ARG A 424 12.05 10.44 -48.10
N ALA A 425 11.21 10.99 -47.22
CA ALA A 425 9.89 11.53 -47.57
C ALA A 425 10.05 13.03 -47.78
#